data_AF-A0A9D4S9T4-F1
#
_entry.id   AF-A0A9D4S9T4-F1
#
_cell.length_a   1.000
_cell.length_b   1.000
_cell.length_c   1.000
_cell.angle_alpha   90.00
_cell.angle_beta   90.00
_cell.angle_gamma   90.00
#
_symmetry.space_group_name_H-M   'P 1'
#
loop_
_entity.id
_entity.type
_entity.pdbx_description
1 polymer ?
#
loop_
_entity_poly.entity_id
_entity_poly.type
_entity_poly.pdbx_seq_one_letter_code
_entity_poly.pdbx_strand_id
1 'polypeptide(L)'
;MYVVPELTMNNRAILEGATSLTPPSIAFSIERGADGARVLNWYHRQFTEAAHERYCADDAQNKRLHGNLADFFAGTWANVYVWTNDAKISFEVPYSNAKGERIEEDRYVTSQSLRFGEDDYNIRALNNLPYHRMHAGNVDLLKKECLANVHFCVAKLHPLPVESLLDDFTAAKAAFPGEPLIKCILEALLLSRKSLQTDPFQFVPQLLGRLEDNEV
;
A
#
# COMPACT_ATOMS: atom_id res chain seq x y z
N MET A 1 -4.51 -37.54 9.30
CA MET A 1 -5.97 -37.49 9.12
C MET A 1 -6.53 -36.72 10.30
N TYR A 2 -6.62 -35.39 10.17
CA TYR A 2 -7.04 -34.51 11.26
C TYR A 2 -8.51 -34.13 11.03
N VAL A 3 -9.32 -34.47 12.03
CA VAL A 3 -10.75 -34.20 12.15
C VAL A 3 -10.93 -32.73 12.52
N VAL A 4 -11.74 -32.01 11.74
CA VAL A 4 -12.21 -30.65 12.07
C VAL A 4 -13.56 -30.80 12.80
N PRO A 5 -13.80 -30.14 13.95
CA PRO A 5 -15.10 -30.17 14.60
C PRO A 5 -16.10 -29.25 13.89
N GLU A 6 -17.27 -29.79 13.55
CA GLU A 6 -18.46 -29.05 13.14
C GLU A 6 -18.94 -28.11 14.26
N LEU A 7 -19.04 -26.82 13.95
CA LEU A 7 -19.85 -25.87 14.72
C LEU A 7 -21.27 -25.87 14.13
N THR A 8 -22.13 -26.71 14.69
CA THR A 8 -23.58 -26.65 14.47
C THR A 8 -24.15 -25.41 15.14
N MET A 9 -24.51 -24.38 14.37
CA MET A 9 -25.45 -23.35 14.82
C MET A 9 -26.83 -23.60 14.24
N ASN A 10 -27.73 -23.96 15.15
CA ASN A 10 -29.12 -24.28 14.96
C ASN A 10 -29.91 -22.97 14.82
N ASN A 11 -30.16 -22.49 13.60
CA ASN A 11 -31.06 -21.37 13.33
C ASN A 11 -32.25 -21.81 12.48
N ARG A 12 -33.14 -22.59 13.12
CA ARG A 12 -34.50 -22.88 12.64
C ARG A 12 -35.44 -21.78 13.12
N ALA A 13 -35.40 -20.61 12.48
CA ALA A 13 -36.50 -19.64 12.45
C ALA A 13 -36.13 -18.53 11.46
N ILE A 14 -37.12 -18.01 10.73
CA ILE A 14 -37.02 -17.00 9.68
C ILE A 14 -36.72 -17.59 8.29
N LEU A 15 -37.60 -18.48 7.82
CA LEU A 15 -37.81 -18.74 6.39
C LEU A 15 -39.30 -18.96 6.13
N GLU A 16 -40.10 -17.90 6.24
CA GLU A 16 -41.39 -17.82 5.55
C GLU A 16 -41.52 -16.44 4.92
N GLY A 17 -41.53 -16.41 3.58
CA GLY A 17 -42.02 -15.27 2.80
C GLY A 17 -40.97 -14.26 2.32
N ALA A 18 -40.17 -14.60 1.31
CA ALA A 18 -39.70 -13.63 0.32
C ALA A 18 -39.27 -14.32 -0.98
N THR A 19 -40.07 -14.10 -2.02
CA THR A 19 -39.82 -14.40 -3.43
C THR A 19 -38.57 -13.69 -3.97
N SER A 20 -37.93 -14.32 -4.97
CA SER A 20 -36.73 -13.94 -5.74
C SER A 20 -35.38 -14.24 -5.08
N LEU A 21 -34.88 -15.46 -5.32
CA LEU A 21 -33.55 -15.92 -4.93
C LEU A 21 -32.48 -15.34 -5.87
N THR A 22 -31.91 -14.20 -5.50
CA THR A 22 -30.46 -14.01 -5.68
C THR A 22 -29.75 -14.79 -4.56
N PRO A 23 -28.61 -15.44 -4.81
CA PRO A 23 -27.93 -16.21 -3.77
C PRO A 23 -27.50 -15.29 -2.61
N PRO A 24 -27.58 -15.74 -1.34
CA PRO A 24 -27.30 -14.92 -0.15
C PRO A 24 -25.83 -14.53 0.03
N SER A 25 -24.93 -14.88 -0.90
CA SER A 25 -23.53 -14.46 -0.88
C SER A 25 -23.34 -12.93 -0.98
N ILE A 26 -24.35 -12.21 -1.50
CA ILE A 26 -24.31 -10.75 -1.70
C ILE A 26 -24.72 -9.98 -0.41
N ALA A 27 -25.18 -10.66 0.64
CA ALA A 27 -25.72 -9.99 1.84
C ALA A 27 -24.64 -9.39 2.77
N PHE A 28 -23.38 -9.82 2.64
CA PHE A 28 -22.30 -9.43 3.57
C PHE A 28 -21.18 -8.60 2.92
N SER A 29 -21.22 -8.42 1.60
CA SER A 29 -20.21 -7.68 0.85
C SER A 29 -20.87 -6.66 -0.06
N ILE A 30 -20.23 -5.51 -0.20
CA ILE A 30 -20.66 -4.41 -1.06
C ILE A 30 -19.53 -3.97 -1.97
N GLU A 31 -19.88 -3.46 -3.12
CA GLU A 31 -18.91 -2.82 -4.00
C GLU A 31 -18.71 -1.36 -3.60
N ARG A 32 -17.46 -0.92 -3.61
CA ARG A 32 -17.07 0.48 -3.39
C ARG A 32 -16.04 0.91 -4.41
N GLY A 33 -16.04 2.20 -4.75
CA GLY A 33 -14.93 2.81 -5.47
C GLY A 33 -13.74 3.02 -4.53
N ALA A 34 -12.55 2.65 -4.96
CA ALA A 34 -11.29 2.94 -4.29
C ALA A 34 -10.18 3.08 -5.33
N ASP A 35 -9.39 4.15 -5.28
CA ASP A 35 -8.22 4.38 -6.15
C ASP A 35 -8.52 4.25 -7.66
N GLY A 36 -9.71 4.68 -8.09
CA GLY A 36 -10.14 4.58 -9.50
C GLY A 36 -10.66 3.19 -9.91
N ALA A 37 -10.70 2.21 -9.00
CA ALA A 37 -11.20 0.86 -9.25
C ALA A 37 -12.45 0.52 -8.40
N ARG A 38 -13.22 -0.48 -8.83
CA ARG A 38 -14.28 -1.09 -8.01
C ARG A 38 -13.67 -2.21 -7.19
N VAL A 39 -13.87 -2.16 -5.88
CA VAL A 39 -13.42 -3.17 -4.93
C VAL A 39 -14.59 -3.75 -4.16
N LEU A 40 -14.50 -5.02 -3.81
CA LEU A 40 -15.40 -5.64 -2.85
C LEU A 40 -14.94 -5.30 -1.43
N ASN A 41 -15.88 -4.90 -0.59
CA ASN A 41 -15.65 -4.59 0.81
C ASN A 41 -16.70 -5.29 1.68
N TRP A 42 -16.36 -5.62 2.92
CA TRP A 42 -17.32 -6.13 3.88
C TRP A 42 -18.33 -5.05 4.23
N TYR A 43 -19.62 -5.41 4.24
CA TYR A 43 -20.69 -4.47 4.57
C TYR A 43 -20.66 -4.05 6.04
N HIS A 44 -20.48 -5.03 6.94
CA HIS A 44 -20.59 -4.82 8.38
C HIS A 44 -19.24 -4.59 9.05
N ARG A 45 -19.12 -3.51 9.83
CA ARG A 45 -17.88 -3.11 10.54
C ARG A 45 -17.32 -4.22 11.46
N GLN A 46 -18.18 -5.07 12.02
CA GLN A 46 -17.77 -6.18 12.89
C GLN A 46 -16.81 -7.15 12.21
N PHE A 47 -16.87 -7.34 10.88
CA PHE A 47 -15.92 -8.20 10.19
C PHE A 47 -14.51 -7.62 10.25
N THR A 48 -14.36 -6.32 10.01
CA THR A 48 -13.08 -5.63 10.11
C THR A 48 -12.56 -5.64 11.54
N GLU A 49 -13.44 -5.41 12.54
CA GLU A 49 -13.06 -5.44 13.96
C GLU A 49 -12.60 -6.83 14.40
N ALA A 50 -13.36 -7.88 14.07
CA ALA A 50 -13.00 -9.26 14.39
C ALA A 50 -11.72 -9.71 13.68
N ALA A 51 -11.52 -9.30 12.42
CA ALA A 51 -10.28 -9.56 11.70
C ALA A 51 -9.09 -8.84 12.35
N HIS A 52 -9.26 -7.59 12.76
CA HIS A 52 -8.22 -6.83 13.46
C HIS A 52 -7.85 -7.47 14.80
N GLU A 53 -8.85 -7.84 15.61
CA GLU A 53 -8.61 -8.52 16.90
C GLU A 53 -7.89 -9.87 16.72
N ARG A 54 -8.24 -10.62 15.66
CA ARG A 54 -7.65 -11.93 15.40
C ARG A 54 -6.25 -11.89 14.79
N TYR A 55 -5.99 -10.93 13.89
CA TYR A 55 -4.79 -10.95 13.03
C TYR A 55 -3.85 -9.76 13.21
N CYS A 56 -4.33 -8.65 13.79
CA CYS A 56 -3.59 -7.38 13.88
C CYS A 56 -3.44 -6.86 15.33
N ALA A 57 -3.88 -7.62 16.34
CA ALA A 57 -3.81 -7.18 17.75
C ALA A 57 -2.37 -7.08 18.28
N ASP A 58 -1.47 -7.95 17.83
CA ASP A 58 -0.05 -7.88 18.16
C ASP A 58 0.67 -6.86 17.26
N ASP A 59 1.34 -5.88 17.87
CA ASP A 59 2.00 -4.78 17.14
C ASP A 59 3.13 -5.28 16.23
N ALA A 60 3.91 -6.27 16.67
CA ALA A 60 4.99 -6.83 15.87
C ALA A 60 4.45 -7.57 14.63
N GLN A 61 3.40 -8.39 14.82
CA GLN A 61 2.68 -9.03 13.73
C GLN A 61 2.06 -7.99 12.79
N ASN A 62 1.42 -6.94 13.32
CA ASN A 62 0.78 -5.91 12.50
C ASN A 62 1.80 -5.15 11.65
N LYS A 63 2.95 -4.76 12.23
CA LYS A 63 4.08 -4.18 11.50
C LYS A 63 4.58 -5.10 10.40
N ARG A 64 4.68 -6.41 10.66
CA ARG A 64 5.05 -7.41 9.65
C ARG A 64 4.02 -7.50 8.53
N LEU A 65 2.72 -7.48 8.84
CA LEU A 65 1.66 -7.48 7.83
C LEU A 65 1.72 -6.23 6.95
N HIS A 66 1.95 -5.06 7.55
CA HIS A 66 2.19 -3.83 6.80
C HIS A 66 3.45 -3.90 5.94
N GLY A 67 4.55 -4.46 6.45
CA GLY A 67 5.78 -4.68 5.68
C GLY A 67 5.53 -5.55 4.44
N ASN A 68 4.78 -6.64 4.60
CA ASN A 68 4.37 -7.53 3.52
C ASN A 68 3.53 -6.81 2.45
N LEU A 69 2.55 -6.00 2.87
CA LEU A 69 1.73 -5.23 1.92
C LEU A 69 2.55 -4.15 1.20
N ALA A 70 3.46 -3.50 1.91
CA ALA A 70 4.37 -2.54 1.30
C ALA A 70 5.31 -3.22 0.29
N ASP A 71 5.85 -4.40 0.58
CA ASP A 71 6.66 -5.17 -0.37
C ASP A 71 5.87 -5.60 -1.62
N PHE A 72 4.58 -5.92 -1.45
CA PHE A 72 3.69 -6.14 -2.57
C PHE A 72 3.64 -4.89 -3.46
N PHE A 73 3.26 -3.71 -2.91
CA PHE A 73 3.12 -2.48 -3.70
C PHE A 73 4.45 -1.92 -4.23
N ALA A 74 5.57 -2.20 -3.58
CA ALA A 74 6.91 -1.86 -4.07
C ALA A 74 7.34 -2.73 -5.26
N GLY A 75 6.61 -3.82 -5.54
CA GLY A 75 6.95 -4.77 -6.59
C GLY A 75 8.07 -5.74 -6.20
N THR A 76 8.45 -5.83 -4.92
CA THR A 76 9.51 -6.71 -4.41
C THR A 76 9.29 -8.17 -4.79
N TRP A 77 8.03 -8.58 -4.91
CA TRP A 77 7.65 -9.96 -5.24
C TRP A 77 7.27 -10.17 -6.70
N ALA A 78 7.35 -9.13 -7.52
CA ALA A 78 7.08 -9.23 -8.95
C ALA A 78 8.38 -9.42 -9.74
N ASN A 79 8.30 -10.04 -10.92
CA ASN A 79 9.44 -10.25 -11.83
C ASN A 79 10.65 -10.95 -11.18
N VAL A 80 10.37 -11.80 -10.19
CA VAL A 80 11.35 -12.63 -9.47
C VAL A 80 12.10 -13.55 -10.43
N TYR A 81 11.55 -13.80 -11.61
CA TYR A 81 12.19 -14.61 -12.61
C TYR A 81 12.28 -13.85 -13.93
N VAL A 82 13.49 -13.80 -14.50
CA VAL A 82 13.70 -13.39 -15.88
C VAL A 82 13.95 -14.64 -16.70
N TRP A 83 13.18 -14.81 -17.76
CA TRP A 83 13.42 -15.83 -18.78
C TRP A 83 14.45 -15.29 -19.76
N THR A 84 15.61 -15.94 -19.83
CA THR A 84 16.55 -15.78 -20.95
C THR A 84 16.30 -16.90 -21.97
N ASN A 85 16.92 -16.80 -23.14
CA ASN A 85 16.73 -17.78 -24.23
C ASN A 85 16.98 -19.23 -23.80
N ASP A 86 17.76 -19.45 -22.74
CA ASP A 86 18.22 -20.78 -22.32
C ASP A 86 17.89 -21.15 -20.86
N ALA A 87 17.36 -20.23 -20.04
CA ALA A 87 17.06 -20.53 -18.63
C ALA A 87 16.08 -19.55 -17.96
N LYS A 88 15.35 -20.07 -16.95
CA LYS A 88 14.63 -19.27 -15.96
C LYS A 88 15.63 -18.83 -14.87
N ILE A 89 16.03 -17.57 -14.86
CA ILE A 89 16.93 -17.02 -13.83
C ILE A 89 16.08 -16.45 -12.70
N SER A 90 16.25 -16.95 -11.48
CA SER A 90 15.63 -16.40 -10.27
C SER A 90 16.47 -15.28 -9.68
N PHE A 91 15.83 -14.16 -9.35
CA PHE A 91 16.35 -13.18 -8.40
C PHE A 91 15.93 -13.61 -7.00
N GLU A 92 16.85 -13.55 -6.04
CA GLU A 92 16.56 -13.95 -4.66
C GLU A 92 15.42 -13.08 -4.09
N VAL A 93 14.25 -13.69 -3.82
CA VAL A 93 13.26 -13.07 -2.93
C VAL A 93 13.57 -13.54 -1.53
N PRO A 94 13.80 -12.64 -0.56
CA PRO A 94 14.06 -13.01 0.81
C PRO A 94 12.77 -13.45 1.49
N TYR A 95 12.28 -14.66 1.18
CA TYR A 95 11.21 -15.30 1.92
C TYR A 95 11.72 -16.55 2.64
N SER A 96 11.60 -16.51 3.96
CA SER A 96 11.77 -17.69 4.81
C SER A 96 10.41 -18.18 5.26
N ASN A 97 10.19 -19.49 5.18
CA ASN A 97 8.99 -20.12 5.72
C ASN A 97 8.98 -20.08 7.27
N ALA A 98 7.92 -20.60 7.89
CA ALA A 98 7.81 -20.66 9.36
C ALA A 98 8.94 -21.46 10.04
N LYS A 99 9.70 -22.28 9.29
CA LYS A 99 10.85 -23.05 9.76
C LYS A 99 12.19 -22.34 9.51
N GLY A 100 12.19 -21.13 8.96
CA GLY A 100 13.39 -20.37 8.62
C GLY A 100 14.05 -20.80 7.30
N GLU A 101 13.49 -21.76 6.58
CA GLU A 101 14.03 -22.25 5.31
C GLU A 101 13.72 -21.24 4.20
N ARG A 102 14.74 -20.91 3.39
CA ARG A 102 14.55 -20.07 2.20
C ARG A 102 13.78 -20.86 1.14
N ILE A 103 12.72 -20.28 0.61
CA ILE A 103 11.92 -20.88 -0.46
C ILE A 103 12.02 -20.00 -1.71
N GLU A 104 12.43 -20.61 -2.82
CA GLU A 104 12.50 -20.00 -4.14
C GLU A 104 11.24 -20.33 -4.95
N GLU A 105 10.11 -19.73 -4.57
CA GLU A 105 8.83 -19.91 -5.26
C GLU A 105 8.31 -18.61 -5.88
N ASP A 106 7.72 -18.75 -7.07
CA ASP A 106 7.01 -17.67 -7.74
C ASP A 106 5.68 -17.42 -7.04
N ARG A 107 5.50 -16.19 -6.56
CA ARG A 107 4.23 -15.75 -5.96
C ARG A 107 3.19 -15.38 -7.01
N TYR A 108 3.55 -15.41 -8.30
CA TYR A 108 2.72 -14.98 -9.42
C TYR A 108 2.16 -13.57 -9.21
N VAL A 109 2.97 -12.71 -8.60
CA VAL A 109 2.61 -11.30 -8.38
C VAL A 109 2.96 -10.52 -9.64
N THR A 110 1.96 -9.85 -10.21
CA THR A 110 2.15 -8.96 -11.35
C THR A 110 2.98 -7.75 -10.95
N SER A 111 3.74 -7.20 -11.90
CA SER A 111 4.53 -5.99 -11.68
C SER A 111 3.67 -4.85 -11.10
N GLN A 112 4.20 -4.21 -10.05
CA GLN A 112 3.58 -3.05 -9.39
C GLN A 112 4.30 -1.77 -9.80
N SER A 113 4.40 -1.52 -11.10
CA SER A 113 4.96 -0.26 -11.62
C SER A 113 4.13 0.94 -11.14
N LEU A 114 4.78 2.09 -10.92
CA LEU A 114 4.08 3.34 -10.57
C LEU A 114 3.14 3.83 -11.70
N ARG A 115 3.44 3.40 -12.93
CA ARG A 115 2.76 3.77 -14.18
C ARG A 115 2.72 2.55 -15.10
N PHE A 116 1.56 2.25 -15.66
CA PHE A 116 1.35 1.14 -16.60
C PHE A 116 1.43 1.59 -18.07
N GLY A 117 1.18 2.86 -18.35
CA GLY A 117 1.23 3.49 -19.68
C GLY A 117 1.34 5.00 -19.55
N GLU A 118 1.29 5.77 -20.64
CA GLU A 118 1.60 7.20 -20.58
C GLU A 118 0.70 7.97 -19.58
N ASP A 119 -0.61 7.80 -19.58
CA ASP A 119 -1.45 8.51 -18.60
C ASP A 119 -2.11 7.57 -17.58
N ASP A 120 -1.59 6.34 -17.48
CA ASP A 120 -2.15 5.29 -16.63
C ASP A 120 -1.26 5.04 -15.40
N TYR A 121 -1.65 5.64 -14.28
CA TYR A 121 -0.93 5.58 -13.01
C TYR A 121 -1.52 4.55 -12.06
N ASN A 122 -0.65 3.85 -11.34
CA ASN A 122 -1.05 2.92 -10.29
C ASN A 122 -1.42 3.68 -9.01
N ILE A 123 -2.59 4.34 -9.01
CA ILE A 123 -3.09 5.15 -7.88
C ILE A 123 -3.11 4.34 -6.58
N ARG A 124 -3.45 3.04 -6.67
CA ARG A 124 -3.46 2.15 -5.51
C ARG A 124 -2.07 2.00 -4.90
N ALA A 125 -1.04 1.76 -5.70
CA ALA A 125 0.34 1.72 -5.19
C ALA A 125 0.78 3.07 -4.63
N LEU A 126 0.47 4.17 -5.33
CA LEU A 126 0.82 5.53 -4.90
C LEU A 126 0.19 5.93 -3.55
N ASN A 127 -1.01 5.44 -3.25
CA ASN A 127 -1.68 5.69 -1.96
C ASN A 127 -1.25 4.70 -0.86
N ASN A 128 -1.13 3.41 -1.18
CA ASN A 128 -0.96 2.38 -0.15
C ASN A 128 0.50 2.12 0.22
N LEU A 129 1.46 2.32 -0.69
CA LEU A 129 2.89 2.10 -0.40
C LEU A 129 3.42 3.00 0.75
N PRO A 130 3.27 4.33 0.73
CA PRO A 130 3.77 5.19 1.81
C PRO A 130 3.08 4.89 3.14
N TYR A 131 1.76 4.66 3.11
CA TYR A 131 0.97 4.25 4.28
C TYR A 131 1.55 2.98 4.92
N HIS A 132 1.73 1.92 4.14
CA HIS A 132 2.21 0.65 4.67
C HIS A 132 3.69 0.69 5.09
N ARG A 133 4.57 1.43 4.39
CA ARG A 133 5.96 1.62 4.82
C ARG A 133 6.06 2.36 6.15
N MET A 134 5.23 3.39 6.34
CA MET A 134 5.13 4.11 7.60
C MET A 134 4.66 3.19 8.74
N HIS A 135 3.57 2.43 8.54
CA HIS A 135 3.05 1.52 9.56
C HIS A 135 3.93 0.30 9.81
N ALA A 136 4.77 -0.10 8.85
CA ALA A 136 5.81 -1.12 9.07
C ALA A 136 6.97 -0.60 9.94
N GLY A 137 7.05 0.72 10.18
CA GLY A 137 8.10 1.33 10.99
C GLY A 137 9.46 1.44 10.29
N ASN A 138 9.53 1.22 8.97
CA ASN A 138 10.79 1.27 8.22
C ASN A 138 10.93 2.61 7.49
N VAL A 139 11.45 3.60 8.20
CA VAL A 139 11.58 4.98 7.70
C VAL A 139 12.58 5.12 6.55
N ASP A 140 13.61 4.29 6.52
CA ASP A 140 14.61 4.33 5.45
C ASP A 140 14.03 3.86 4.11
N LEU A 141 13.24 2.79 4.12
CA LEU A 141 12.50 2.38 2.93
C LEU A 141 11.42 3.40 2.57
N LEU A 142 10.71 3.98 3.54
CA LEU A 142 9.74 5.04 3.27
C LEU A 142 10.37 6.23 2.54
N LYS A 143 11.55 6.69 2.98
CA LYS A 143 12.31 7.75 2.30
C LYS A 143 12.74 7.29 0.91
N LYS A 144 13.42 6.15 0.81
CA LYS A 144 14.03 5.64 -0.43
C LYS A 144 13.01 5.34 -1.53
N GLU A 145 11.87 4.74 -1.18
CA GLU A 145 10.88 4.27 -2.15
C GLU A 145 9.79 5.31 -2.40
N CYS A 146 9.51 6.20 -1.44
CA CYS A 146 8.45 7.20 -1.52
C CYS A 146 8.95 8.63 -1.34
N LEU A 147 9.15 9.08 -0.10
CA LEU A 147 9.17 10.52 0.23
C LEU A 147 10.41 11.28 -0.24
N ALA A 148 11.57 10.61 -0.34
CA ALA A 148 12.79 11.17 -0.93
C ALA A 148 13.02 10.66 -2.36
N ASN A 149 12.03 9.97 -2.93
CA ASN A 149 12.06 9.48 -4.30
C ASN A 149 11.31 10.46 -5.22
N VAL A 150 12.07 11.24 -5.98
CA VAL A 150 11.52 12.23 -6.91
C VAL A 150 10.57 11.58 -7.93
N HIS A 151 10.92 10.40 -8.45
CA HIS A 151 10.06 9.71 -9.42
C HIS A 151 8.72 9.31 -8.80
N PHE A 152 8.71 8.85 -7.55
CA PHE A 152 7.49 8.56 -6.82
C PHE A 152 6.65 9.82 -6.58
N CYS A 153 7.27 10.88 -6.05
CA CYS A 153 6.57 12.13 -5.75
C CYS A 153 5.93 12.75 -7.00
N VAL A 154 6.68 12.83 -8.11
CA VAL A 154 6.15 13.34 -9.39
C VAL A 154 5.05 12.42 -9.93
N ALA A 155 5.23 11.09 -9.85
CA ALA A 155 4.20 10.14 -10.26
C ALA A 155 2.93 10.24 -9.42
N LYS A 156 3.02 10.64 -8.15
CA LYS A 156 1.87 10.88 -7.28
C LYS A 156 1.17 12.20 -7.62
N LEU A 157 1.90 13.27 -7.88
CA LEU A 157 1.34 14.59 -8.17
C LEU A 157 0.59 14.69 -9.51
N HIS A 158 0.78 13.73 -10.41
CA HIS A 158 0.13 13.74 -11.70
C HIS A 158 -1.35 13.29 -11.65
N PRO A 159 -1.69 12.10 -11.10
CA PRO A 159 -3.08 11.64 -10.99
C PRO A 159 -3.80 12.11 -9.72
N LEU A 160 -3.08 12.62 -8.71
CA LEU A 160 -3.63 12.97 -7.40
C LEU A 160 -3.36 14.43 -7.03
N PRO A 161 -4.24 15.04 -6.21
CA PRO A 161 -4.05 16.41 -5.74
C PRO A 161 -2.79 16.53 -4.86
N VAL A 162 -2.18 17.71 -4.83
CA VAL A 162 -0.96 17.98 -4.02
C VAL A 162 -1.17 17.63 -2.54
N GLU A 163 -2.40 17.79 -2.05
CA GLU A 163 -2.81 17.44 -0.70
C GLU A 163 -2.53 15.97 -0.39
N SER A 164 -2.70 15.05 -1.35
CA SER A 164 -2.40 13.64 -1.16
C SER A 164 -0.93 13.39 -0.83
N LEU A 165 -0.01 14.13 -1.46
CA LEU A 165 1.41 14.04 -1.13
C LEU A 165 1.72 14.73 0.21
N LEU A 166 1.14 15.90 0.47
CA LEU A 166 1.33 16.62 1.74
C LEU A 166 0.82 15.81 2.95
N ASP A 167 -0.27 15.07 2.79
CA ASP A 167 -0.83 14.20 3.83
C ASP A 167 0.14 13.06 4.17
N ASP A 168 0.80 12.45 3.18
CA ASP A 168 1.84 11.43 3.42
C ASP A 168 2.99 12.00 4.25
N PHE A 169 3.51 13.17 3.88
CA PHE A 169 4.60 13.82 4.61
C PHE A 169 4.18 14.24 6.02
N THR A 170 2.95 14.74 6.18
CA THR A 170 2.41 15.15 7.48
C THR A 170 2.27 13.94 8.40
N ALA A 171 1.73 12.84 7.90
CA ALA A 171 1.62 11.59 8.64
C ALA A 171 3.01 11.02 8.98
N ALA A 172 3.95 11.04 8.03
CA ALA A 172 5.30 10.55 8.25
C ALA A 172 6.08 11.40 9.28
N LYS A 173 5.92 12.73 9.28
CA LYS A 173 6.50 13.61 10.31
C LYS A 173 5.92 13.31 11.69
N ALA A 174 4.63 13.00 11.78
CA ALA A 174 3.99 12.62 13.05
C ALA A 174 4.50 11.25 13.54
N ALA A 175 4.68 10.28 12.63
CA ALA A 175 5.18 8.95 12.96
C ALA A 175 6.69 8.93 13.30
N PHE A 176 7.48 9.80 12.63
CA PHE A 176 8.93 9.84 12.75
C PHE A 176 9.43 11.28 12.98
N PRO A 177 9.17 11.87 14.17
CA PRO A 177 9.51 13.27 14.47
C PRO A 177 11.02 13.57 14.46
N GLY A 178 11.86 12.53 14.58
CA GLY A 178 13.32 12.63 14.55
C GLY A 178 13.93 12.68 13.15
N GLU A 179 13.13 12.63 12.08
CA GLU A 179 13.64 12.60 10.70
C GLU A 179 13.72 14.00 10.08
N PRO A 180 14.91 14.62 10.01
CA PRO A 180 15.05 16.01 9.55
C PRO A 180 14.70 16.16 8.06
N LEU A 181 15.00 15.15 7.23
CA LEU A 181 14.75 15.20 5.80
C LEU A 181 13.25 15.29 5.49
N ILE A 182 12.42 14.50 6.17
CA ILE A 182 10.96 14.51 5.99
C ILE A 182 10.39 15.87 6.37
N LYS A 183 10.84 16.44 7.49
CA LYS A 183 10.45 17.78 7.92
C LYS A 183 10.84 18.85 6.88
N CYS A 184 12.09 18.81 6.42
CA CYS A 184 12.63 19.78 5.49
C CYS A 184 11.89 19.78 4.15
N ILE A 185 11.66 18.59 3.57
CA ILE A 185 10.91 18.45 2.32
C ILE A 185 9.45 18.91 2.52
N LEU A 186 8.80 18.55 3.62
CA LEU A 186 7.43 19.00 3.90
C LEU A 186 7.32 20.53 3.94
N GLU A 187 8.25 21.22 4.61
CA GLU A 187 8.28 22.68 4.68
C GLU A 187 8.49 23.31 3.29
N ALA A 188 9.40 22.76 2.48
CA ALA A 188 9.57 23.17 1.10
C ALA A 188 8.30 22.97 0.25
N LEU A 189 7.60 21.84 0.42
CA LEU A 189 6.36 21.54 -0.31
C LEU A 189 5.21 22.46 0.12
N LEU A 190 5.08 22.78 1.40
CA LEU A 190 4.08 23.74 1.89
C LEU A 190 4.29 25.13 1.28
N LEU A 191 5.53 25.59 1.16
CA LEU A 191 5.89 26.85 0.49
C LEU A 191 5.70 26.80 -1.04
N SER A 192 5.65 25.59 -1.62
CA SER A 192 5.53 25.37 -3.07
C SER A 192 4.13 24.96 -3.50
N ARG A 193 3.20 24.80 -2.56
CA ARG A 193 1.87 24.21 -2.77
C ARG A 193 1.15 24.80 -3.98
N LYS A 194 1.11 26.12 -4.09
CA LYS A 194 0.40 26.82 -5.18
C LYS A 194 1.03 26.54 -6.55
N SER A 195 2.35 26.48 -6.63
CA SER A 195 3.07 26.13 -7.86
C SER A 195 2.79 24.70 -8.27
N LEU A 196 2.80 23.77 -7.32
CA LEU A 196 2.54 22.34 -7.55
C LEU A 196 1.09 22.05 -7.94
N GLN A 197 0.13 22.83 -7.42
CA GLN A 197 -1.27 22.78 -7.85
C GLN A 197 -1.46 23.21 -9.31
N THR A 198 -0.56 24.06 -9.82
CA THR A 198 -0.63 24.56 -11.20
C THR A 198 0.08 23.62 -12.15
N ASP A 199 1.25 23.13 -11.78
CA ASP A 199 2.08 22.25 -12.59
C ASP A 199 2.88 21.26 -11.70
N PRO A 200 2.57 19.95 -11.73
CA PRO A 200 3.30 18.91 -11.03
C PRO A 200 4.80 18.85 -11.34
N PHE A 201 5.23 19.25 -12.54
CA PHE A 201 6.63 19.24 -12.94
C PHE A 201 7.47 20.32 -12.24
N GLN A 202 6.81 21.27 -11.57
CA GLN A 202 7.48 22.21 -10.68
C GLN A 202 8.06 21.55 -9.42
N PHE A 203 7.78 20.28 -9.15
CA PHE A 203 8.29 19.59 -7.95
C PHE A 203 9.81 19.73 -7.78
N VAL A 204 10.60 19.38 -8.79
CA VAL A 204 12.07 19.38 -8.67
C VAL A 204 12.62 20.81 -8.57
N PRO A 205 12.28 21.76 -9.46
CA PRO A 205 12.77 23.14 -9.34
C PRO A 205 12.40 23.80 -8.01
N GLN A 206 11.17 23.57 -7.53
CA GLN A 206 10.70 24.19 -6.28
C GLN A 206 11.39 23.59 -5.06
N LEU A 207 11.74 22.30 -5.10
CA LEU A 207 12.49 21.62 -4.06
C LEU A 207 13.96 22.08 -4.04
N LEU A 208 14.63 22.09 -5.19
CA LEU A 208 16.03 22.54 -5.28
C LEU A 208 16.20 23.98 -4.79
N GLY A 209 15.40 24.91 -5.30
CA GLY A 209 15.49 26.32 -4.92
C GLY A 209 15.10 26.63 -3.46
N ARG A 210 14.68 25.64 -2.67
CA ARG A 210 14.33 25.80 -1.25
C ARG A 210 15.19 24.94 -0.32
N LEU A 211 15.88 23.92 -0.85
CA LEU A 211 16.83 23.11 -0.10
C LEU A 211 18.24 23.70 -0.11
N GLU A 212 18.58 24.50 -1.13
CA GLU A 212 19.90 25.14 -1.29
C GLU A 212 20.24 26.17 -0.19
N ASP A 213 19.26 26.64 0.59
CA ASP A 213 19.48 27.65 1.65
C ASP A 213 19.91 27.07 3.02
N ASN A 214 20.16 25.75 3.13
CA ASN A 214 20.55 25.12 4.40
C ASN A 214 22.07 24.89 4.59
N GLU A 215 22.93 25.54 3.78
CA GLU A 215 24.37 25.61 4.03
C GLU A 215 24.83 27.06 4.25
N VAL A 216 24.78 27.53 5.51
CA VAL A 216 25.84 28.32 6.20
C VAL A 216 25.82 27.99 7.69
#